data_AF-A0A3P2AHB8-F1
#
_entry.id   AF-A0A3P2AHB8-F1
#
_cell.length_a   1.000
_cell.length_b   1.000
_cell.length_c   1.000
_cell.angle_alpha   90.00
_cell.angle_beta   90.00
_cell.angle_gamma   90.00
#
_symmetry.space_group_name_H-M   'P 1'
#
loop_
_entity.id
_entity.type
_entity.pdbx_description
1 polymer ?
#
loop_
_entity_poly.entity_id
_entity_poly.type
_entity_poly.pdbx_seq_one_letter_code
_entity_poly.pdbx_strand_id
1 'polypeptide(L)' 'MLFLHTATDLTVPPENSLLMAEACKKGGVCYALHIFSRGSHGLSLANHKWAAFEDRNKWFMLLAKIKALI' A
#
# COMPACT_ATOMS: atom_id res chain seq x y z
N MET A 1 3.81 8.42 -14.52
CA MET A 1 3.17 7.61 -13.47
C MET A 1 4.19 7.21 -12.42
N LEU A 2 3.85 7.25 -11.14
CA LEU A 2 4.74 6.83 -10.05
C LEU A 2 4.17 5.60 -9.36
N PHE A 3 4.96 4.54 -9.27
CA PHE A 3 4.63 3.31 -8.57
C PHE A 3 5.57 3.10 -7.38
N LEU A 4 5.00 2.66 -6.26
CA LEU A 4 5.73 2.26 -5.06
C LEU A 4 5.29 0.85 -4.69
N HIS A 5 6.26 -0.03 -4.43
CA HIS A 5 5.98 -1.39 -3.99
C HIS A 5 7.06 -1.87 -3.01
N THR A 6 6.84 -3.01 -2.35
CA THR A 6 7.87 -3.64 -1.52
C THR A 6 8.18 -5.04 -2.01
N ALA A 7 9.45 -5.45 -1.92
CA ALA A 7 9.90 -6.76 -2.36
C ALA A 7 9.35 -7.91 -1.50
N THR A 8 8.81 -7.61 -0.31
CA THR A 8 8.25 -8.59 0.63
C THR A 8 6.73 -8.57 0.68
N ASP A 9 6.05 -7.91 -0.26
CA ASP A 9 4.59 -7.97 -0.36
C ASP A 9 4.15 -9.35 -0.87
N LEU A 10 3.59 -10.16 0.02
CA LEU A 10 3.08 -11.50 -0.29
C LEU A 10 1.62 -11.49 -0.76
N THR A 11 0.89 -10.41 -0.53
CA THR A 11 -0.54 -10.31 -0.91
C THR A 11 -0.68 -9.89 -2.36
N VAL A 12 0.16 -8.94 -2.79
CA VAL A 12 0.27 -8.50 -4.19
C VAL A 12 1.74 -8.58 -4.57
N PRO A 13 2.19 -9.64 -5.25
CA PRO A 13 3.60 -9.84 -5.56
C PRO A 13 4.21 -8.66 -6.38
N PRO A 14 5.48 -8.30 -6.15
CA PRO A 14 6.15 -7.17 -6.81
C PRO A 14 6.20 -7.28 -8.35
N GLU A 15 6.09 -8.49 -8.88
CA GLU A 15 6.04 -8.78 -10.32
C GLU A 15 4.90 -8.01 -11.01
N ASN A 16 3.79 -7.76 -10.31
CA ASN A 16 2.68 -6.98 -10.87
C ASN A 16 3.11 -5.54 -11.19
N SER A 17 3.89 -4.90 -10.32
CA SER A 17 4.43 -3.56 -10.57
C SER A 17 5.49 -3.57 -11.68
N LEU A 18 6.29 -4.64 -11.78
CA LEU A 18 7.26 -4.80 -12.86
C LEU A 18 6.57 -4.93 -14.23
N LEU A 19 5.50 -5.73 -14.33
CA LEU A 19 4.70 -5.87 -15.53
C LEU A 19 4.06 -4.54 -15.96
N MET A 20 3.54 -3.77 -15.00
CA MET A 20 2.98 -2.44 -15.26
C MET A 20 4.05 -1.45 -15.75
N ALA A 21 5.24 -1.45 -15.15
CA ALA A 21 6.37 -0.63 -15.59
C ALA A 21 6.80 -0.98 -17.02
N GLU A 22 6.87 -2.27 -17.35
CA GLU A 22 7.20 -2.74 -18.70
C GLU A 22 6.13 -2.32 -19.72
N ALA A 23 4.84 -2.37 -19.35
CA ALA A 23 3.77 -1.85 -20.19
C ALA A 23 3.88 -0.33 -20.42
N CYS A 24 4.19 0.44 -19.38
CA CYS A 24 4.42 1.89 -19.51
C CYS A 24 5.58 2.18 -20.47
N LYS A 25 6.69 1.44 -20.33
CA LYS A 25 7.86 1.54 -21.20
C LYS A 25 7.49 1.26 -22.66
N LYS A 26 6.80 0.15 -22.93
CA LYS A 26 6.35 -0.22 -24.29
C LYS A 26 5.39 0.80 -24.89
N GLY A 27 4.55 1.41 -24.06
CA GLY A 27 3.59 2.44 -24.48
C GLY A 27 4.18 3.85 -24.61
N GLY A 28 5.48 4.06 -24.34
CA GLY A 28 6.08 5.39 -24.35
C GLY A 28 5.57 6.33 -23.26
N VAL A 29 4.96 5.79 -22.19
CA VAL A 29 4.42 6.57 -21.08
C VAL A 29 5.52 6.84 -20.07
N CYS A 30 5.74 8.10 -19.70
CA CYS A 30 6.72 8.46 -18.68
C CYS A 30 6.37 7.85 -17.31
N TYR A 31 7.31 7.15 -16.67
CA TYR A 31 7.07 6.48 -15.39
C TYR A 31 8.31 6.41 -14.49
N ALA A 32 8.07 6.16 -13.21
CA ALA A 32 9.08 5.76 -12.23
C ALA A 32 8.52 4.64 -11.34
N LEU A 33 9.34 3.65 -11.03
CA LEU A 33 9.02 2.55 -10.13
C LEU A 33 10.09 2.47 -9.05
N HIS A 34 9.66 2.54 -7.78
CA HIS A 34 10.52 2.29 -6.63
C HIS A 34 10.05 1.03 -5.90
N ILE A 35 10.93 0.04 -5.79
CA ILE A 35 10.70 -1.17 -5.00
C ILE A 35 11.59 -1.09 -3.75
N PHE A 36 10.97 -0.96 -2.58
CA PHE A 36 11.68 -1.00 -1.31
C PHE A 36 11.98 -2.44 -0.92
N SER A 37 13.11 -2.66 -0.23
CA SER A 37 13.57 -4.01 0.11
C SER A 37 12.64 -4.77 1.05
N ARG A 38 11.85 -4.07 1.88
CA ARG A 38 10.97 -4.65 2.89
C ARG A 38 9.72 -3.80 3.15
N GLY A 39 8.68 -4.45 3.66
CA GLY A 39 7.40 -3.89 4.08
C GLY A 39 6.26 -4.87 3.81
N SER A 40 5.18 -4.80 4.57
CA SER A 40 3.99 -5.61 4.31
C SER A 40 3.11 -4.96 3.24
N HIS A 41 2.11 -5.71 2.76
CA HIS A 41 1.02 -5.12 1.99
C HIS A 41 0.34 -3.98 2.76
N GLY A 42 -0.19 -3.00 2.01
CA GLY A 42 -1.06 -1.95 2.55
C GLY A 42 -0.36 -0.92 3.44
N LEU A 43 0.85 -0.47 3.05
CA LEU A 43 1.67 0.46 3.84
C LEU A 43 1.05 1.85 4.09
N SER A 44 0.05 2.26 3.31
CA SER A 44 -0.49 3.63 3.39
C SER A 44 0.64 4.68 3.31
N LEU A 45 0.76 5.57 4.30
CA LEU A 45 1.83 6.57 4.40
C LEU A 45 3.16 6.02 4.94
N ALA A 46 3.22 4.74 5.33
CA ALA A 46 4.40 4.08 5.88
C ALA A 46 5.06 4.83 7.06
N ASN A 47 4.24 5.48 7.90
CA ASN A 47 4.71 6.28 9.04
C ASN A 47 4.48 5.55 10.38
N HIS A 48 4.95 6.15 11.47
CA HIS A 48 4.85 5.57 12.82
C HIS A 48 3.40 5.29 13.25
N LYS A 49 2.42 6.12 12.86
CA LYS A 49 1.00 5.93 13.21
C LYS A 49 0.42 4.69 12.54
N TRP A 50 0.76 4.49 11.26
CA TRP A 50 0.38 3.28 10.54
C TRP A 50 1.05 2.04 11.15
N ALA A 51 2.36 2.13 11.45
CA ALA A 51 3.11 1.02 12.03
C ALA A 51 2.60 0.63 13.43
N ALA A 52 2.14 1.60 14.22
CA ALA A 52 1.50 1.39 15.51
C ALA A 52 0.02 0.97 15.43
N PHE A 53 -0.53 0.84 14.21
CA PHE A 53 -1.94 0.53 13.94
C PHE A 53 -2.96 1.49 14.57
N GLU A 54 -2.53 2.69 14.96
CA GLU A 54 -3.41 3.72 15.54
C GLU A 54 -4.55 4.07 14.60
N ASP A 55 -4.27 4.16 13.29
CA ASP A 55 -5.28 4.51 12.30
C ASP A 55 -6.28 3.38 12.02
N ARG A 56 -5.88 2.10 12.18
CA ARG A 56 -6.81 0.97 12.03
C ARG A 56 -7.78 0.88 13.21
N ASN A 57 -7.28 1.16 14.42
CA ASN A 57 -8.10 1.11 15.62
C ASN A 57 -9.19 2.19 15.63
N LYS A 58 -8.98 3.35 14.98
CA LYS A 58 -9.99 4.41 14.89
C LYS A 58 -11.30 3.94 14.26
N TRP A 59 -11.23 3.17 13.17
CA TRP A 59 -12.43 2.68 12.48
C TRP A 59 -13.15 1.60 13.29
N PHE A 60 -12.41 0.69 13.92
CA PHE A 60 -13.01 -0.29 14.84
C PHE A 60 -13.69 0.39 16.04
N MET A 61 -13.04 1.41 16.63
CA MET A 61 -13.61 2.17 17.74
C MET A 61 -14.83 3.00 17.31
N LEU A 62 -14.81 3.56 16.09
CA LEU A 62 -15.96 4.26 15.52
C LEU A 62 -17.13 3.30 15.31
N LEU A 63 -16.89 2.12 14.74
CA LEU A 63 -17.92 1.10 14.57
C LEU A 63 -18.47 0.62 15.92
N ALA A 64 -17.63 0.44 16.93
CA ALA A 64 -18.06 0.09 18.28
C ALA A 64 -18.94 1.18 18.90
N LYS A 65 -18.58 2.47 18.73
CA LYS A 65 -19.40 3.60 19.19
C LYS A 65 -20.76 3.65 18.48
N ILE A 66 -20.79 3.48 17.15
CA ILE A 66 -22.03 3.47 16.38
C ILE A 66 -22.93 2.32 16.85
N LYS A 67 -22.40 1.10 17.05
CA LYS A 67 -23.17 -0.03 17.59
C LYS A 67 -23.69 0.17 19.01
N ALA A 68 -23.09 1.05 19.81
CA ALA A 68 -23.58 1.36 21.15
C ALA A 68 -24.70 2.41 21.15
N LEU A 69 -24.98 3.04 20.01
CA LEU A 69 -25.99 4.09 19.81
C LEU A 69 -27.29 3.57 19.17
N ILE A 70 -27.36 2.28 18.83
CA ILE A 70 -28.52 1.58 18.24
C ILE A 70 -28.78 0.33 19.07
#